data_AF-F8DRT3-F1
#
_entry.id   AF-F8DRT3-F1
#
_cell.length_a   1.000
_cell.length_b   1.000
_cell.length_c   1.000
_cell.angle_alpha   90.00
_cell.angle_beta   90.00
_cell.angle_gamma   90.00
#
_symmetry.space_group_name_H-M   'P 1'
#
loop_
_entity.id
_entity.type
_entity.pdbx_description
1 polymer ?
#
loop_
_entity_poly.entity_id
_entity_poly.type
_entity_poly.pdbx_seq_one_letter_code
_entity_poly.pdbx_strand_id
1 'polypeptide(L)'
;MTQATFLLFILSFIVLLISYLLSRGYISAKMSLVVYIMSIFCVTFIYRPGYSSDLGRYFLILDGMQSIPLSQINYYGAGKNLFVINFVFWIIAKLGIYQLLPALSVSTVYGIGAYIIINSRLLQNKQTNDMSIFLLLQFMQLSFFGIMDNVRNIWAFSLIILAVYRELIQNKRNLITILLYILPCFMHNSAFLMVAFRLLIPFAKKTKYALPLLTLFVGQGIELLYLHLNLFPMFIANAINSSYQYLNNSVATEWGMKVASSSFFRLQRVIEMTMAIALLILFYLIQANMNNDMKNFSYFTFLILVAVLACNVFTAPHYWRYYSAAMLCVPVMINYSFSIRSRSLTIQLLQWSYIFLSLVMYSLNVWSAYSSY
;
A
#
# COMPACT_ATOMS: atom_id res chain seq x y z
N MET A 1 9.44 25.01 10.24
CA MET A 1 8.94 23.62 10.13
C MET A 1 7.77 23.64 9.15
N THR A 2 7.81 22.83 8.08
CA THR A 2 6.70 22.77 7.12
C THR A 2 5.45 22.18 7.82
N GLN A 3 4.24 22.52 7.36
CA GLN A 3 3.01 21.92 7.91
C GLN A 3 3.08 20.39 7.90
N ALA A 4 3.64 19.83 6.82
CA ALA A 4 3.88 18.40 6.66
C ALA A 4 4.78 17.82 7.77
N THR A 5 5.92 18.46 8.07
CA THR A 5 6.81 17.96 9.13
C THR A 5 6.23 18.08 10.53
N PHE A 6 5.44 19.13 10.79
CA PHE A 6 4.68 19.24 12.05
C PHE A 6 3.68 18.08 12.22
N LEU A 7 2.96 17.73 11.17
CA LEU A 7 1.97 16.64 11.19
C LEU A 7 2.63 15.28 11.44
N LEU A 8 3.77 15.01 10.79
CA LEU A 8 4.54 13.80 11.07
C LEU A 8 5.01 13.73 12.53
N PHE A 9 5.48 14.85 13.08
CA PHE A 9 5.91 14.92 14.47
C PHE A 9 4.77 14.61 15.45
N ILE A 10 3.60 15.26 15.26
CA ILE A 10 2.40 15.00 16.07
C ILE A 10 2.01 13.53 15.98
N LEU A 11 1.99 12.98 14.76
CA LEU A 11 1.55 11.62 14.54
C LEU A 11 2.51 10.61 15.18
N SER A 12 3.82 10.81 15.05
CA SER A 12 4.84 10.01 15.74
C SER A 12 4.64 10.03 17.25
N PHE A 13 4.37 11.20 17.85
CA PHE A 13 4.08 11.31 19.28
C PHE A 13 2.83 10.52 19.67
N ILE A 14 1.75 10.64 18.91
CA ILE A 14 0.51 9.90 19.16
C ILE A 14 0.75 8.39 19.07
N VAL A 15 1.46 7.93 18.04
CA VAL A 15 1.76 6.50 17.86
C VAL A 15 2.57 5.98 19.05
N LEU A 16 3.54 6.75 19.55
CA LEU A 16 4.32 6.44 20.74
C LEU A 16 3.47 6.44 22.02
N LEU A 17 2.53 7.37 22.16
CA LEU A 17 1.61 7.43 23.30
C LEU A 17 0.67 6.22 23.32
N ILE A 18 0.00 5.91 22.21
CA ILE A 18 -0.86 4.72 22.07
C ILE A 18 -0.04 3.47 22.38
N SER A 19 1.18 3.41 21.86
CA SER A 19 2.14 2.35 22.10
C SER A 19 2.46 2.16 23.58
N TYR A 20 2.69 3.24 24.31
CA TYR A 20 2.94 3.22 25.75
C TYR A 20 1.70 2.80 26.55
N LEU A 21 0.53 3.37 26.23
CA LEU A 21 -0.72 3.05 26.94
C LEU A 21 -1.12 1.57 26.75
N LEU A 22 -0.93 1.03 25.54
CA LEU A 22 -1.22 -0.37 25.22
C LEU A 22 -0.25 -1.33 25.95
N SER A 23 1.05 -1.00 26.00
CA SER A 23 2.04 -1.85 26.67
C SER A 23 1.90 -1.87 28.19
N ARG A 24 1.32 -0.82 28.77
CA ARG A 24 0.96 -0.73 30.19
C ARG A 24 -0.41 -1.31 30.53
N GLY A 25 -1.18 -1.75 29.53
CA GLY A 25 -2.52 -2.30 29.74
C GLY A 25 -3.58 -1.25 30.12
N TYR A 26 -3.28 0.05 29.98
CA TYR A 26 -4.23 1.13 30.29
C TYR A 26 -5.37 1.20 29.27
N ILE A 27 -5.16 0.71 28.06
CA ILE A 27 -6.19 0.64 27.01
C ILE A 27 -6.24 -0.76 26.40
N SER A 28 -7.43 -1.19 25.98
CA SER A 28 -7.60 -2.44 25.24
C SER A 28 -7.10 -2.32 23.80
N ALA A 29 -6.78 -3.45 23.16
CA ALA A 29 -6.36 -3.47 21.75
C ALA A 29 -7.46 -2.93 20.79
N LYS A 30 -8.74 -3.06 21.16
CA LYS A 30 -9.85 -2.46 20.39
C LYS A 30 -9.84 -0.94 20.53
N MET A 31 -9.62 -0.43 21.74
CA MET A 31 -9.56 1.01 21.99
C MET A 31 -8.33 1.64 21.32
N SER A 32 -7.16 0.98 21.36
CA SER A 32 -5.96 1.47 20.69
C SER A 32 -6.16 1.61 19.17
N LEU A 33 -6.87 0.68 18.54
CA LEU A 33 -7.23 0.78 17.12
C LEU A 33 -8.11 2.00 16.83
N VAL A 34 -9.13 2.26 17.67
CA VAL A 34 -10.02 3.42 17.49
C VAL A 34 -9.24 4.72 17.65
N VAL A 35 -8.43 4.85 18.70
CA VAL A 35 -7.61 6.04 18.92
C VAL A 35 -6.63 6.25 17.76
N TYR A 36 -5.98 5.18 17.29
CA TYR A 36 -5.05 5.23 16.16
C TYR A 36 -5.73 5.74 14.87
N ILE A 37 -6.90 5.19 14.52
CA ILE A 37 -7.66 5.61 13.34
C ILE A 37 -8.12 7.05 13.47
N MET A 38 -8.66 7.44 14.63
CA MET A 38 -9.14 8.81 14.87
C MET A 38 -8.01 9.83 14.81
N SER A 39 -6.84 9.50 15.34
CA SER A 39 -5.69 10.38 15.28
C SER A 39 -5.17 10.58 13.86
N ILE A 40 -5.06 9.51 13.07
CA ILE A 40 -4.71 9.61 11.65
C ILE A 40 -5.75 10.48 10.94
N PHE A 41 -7.05 10.23 11.17
CA PHE A 41 -8.13 11.01 10.57
C PHE A 41 -7.98 12.50 10.87
N CYS A 42 -7.81 12.89 12.13
CA CYS A 42 -7.68 14.29 12.53
C CYS A 42 -6.44 14.97 11.93
N VAL A 43 -5.28 14.29 11.96
CA VAL A 43 -4.02 14.81 11.39
C VAL A 43 -4.13 15.01 9.89
N THR A 44 -4.72 14.03 9.18
CA THR A 44 -4.91 14.12 7.73
C THR A 44 -5.97 15.15 7.35
N PHE A 45 -7.02 15.33 8.16
CA PHE A 45 -8.09 16.30 7.91
C PHE A 45 -7.59 17.75 7.89
N ILE A 46 -6.57 18.09 8.69
CA ILE A 46 -6.03 19.45 8.70
C ILE A 46 -4.99 19.71 7.59
N TYR A 47 -4.59 18.69 6.84
CA TYR A 47 -3.61 18.83 5.76
C TYR A 47 -4.19 19.60 4.57
N ARG A 48 -3.38 20.51 4.00
CA ARG A 48 -3.70 21.24 2.78
C ARG A 48 -2.68 20.88 1.69
N PRO A 49 -3.13 20.31 0.55
CA PRO A 49 -2.22 19.95 -0.54
C PRO A 49 -1.77 21.19 -1.32
N GLY A 50 -0.60 21.08 -1.96
CA GLY A 50 -0.19 22.01 -3.02
C GLY A 50 -0.92 21.72 -4.35
N TYR A 51 -1.05 22.73 -5.21
CA TYR A 51 -1.80 22.63 -6.47
C TYR A 51 -1.26 21.59 -7.46
N SER A 52 0.04 21.32 -7.45
CA SER A 52 0.70 20.37 -8.38
C SER A 52 0.61 18.90 -7.94
N SER A 53 0.09 18.63 -6.74
CA SER A 53 -0.02 17.28 -6.18
C SER A 53 -1.26 16.54 -6.73
N ASP A 54 -1.28 15.21 -6.69
CA ASP A 54 -2.46 14.42 -7.08
C ASP A 54 -3.69 14.83 -6.23
N LEU A 55 -3.49 15.02 -4.93
CA LEU A 55 -4.53 15.47 -4.01
C LEU A 55 -5.03 16.89 -4.32
N GLY A 56 -4.12 17.81 -4.67
CA GLY A 56 -4.48 19.15 -5.14
C GLY A 56 -5.38 19.09 -6.39
N ARG A 57 -5.02 18.23 -7.36
CA ARG A 57 -5.87 17.98 -8.54
C ARG A 57 -7.22 17.37 -8.17
N TYR A 58 -7.27 16.46 -7.20
CA TYR A 58 -8.55 15.92 -6.72
C TYR A 58 -9.42 16.99 -6.05
N PHE A 59 -8.83 17.95 -5.34
CA PHE A 59 -9.60 19.06 -4.76
C PHE A 59 -10.22 19.94 -5.85
N LEU A 60 -9.52 20.19 -6.96
CA LEU A 60 -10.09 20.89 -8.12
C LEU A 60 -11.24 20.09 -8.76
N ILE A 61 -11.13 18.76 -8.84
CA ILE A 61 -12.22 17.91 -9.32
C ILE A 61 -13.42 17.98 -8.37
N LEU A 62 -13.22 17.92 -7.05
CA LEU A 62 -14.28 18.05 -6.06
C LEU A 62 -15.00 19.40 -6.17
N ASP A 63 -14.26 20.47 -6.42
CA ASP A 63 -14.79 21.80 -6.65
C ASP A 63 -15.69 21.86 -7.90
N GLY A 64 -15.20 21.36 -9.03
CA GLY A 64 -16.00 21.24 -10.25
C GLY A 64 -17.23 20.32 -10.12
N MET A 65 -17.22 19.38 -9.17
CA MET A 65 -18.31 18.43 -8.95
C MET A 65 -19.45 18.97 -8.07
N GLN A 66 -19.31 20.13 -7.43
CA GLN A 66 -20.32 20.67 -6.52
C GLN A 66 -21.70 20.84 -7.18
N SER A 67 -21.74 21.32 -8.43
CA SER A 67 -22.98 21.55 -9.18
C SER A 67 -23.45 20.32 -9.97
N ILE A 68 -22.63 19.26 -10.03
CA ILE A 68 -22.90 18.09 -10.88
C ILE A 68 -24.00 17.20 -10.26
N PRO A 69 -25.02 16.79 -11.02
CA PRO A 69 -26.02 15.84 -10.56
C PRO A 69 -25.48 14.40 -10.52
N LEU A 70 -26.08 13.55 -9.69
CA LEU A 70 -25.64 12.16 -9.49
C LEU A 70 -25.57 11.36 -10.81
N SER A 71 -26.45 11.64 -11.78
CA SER A 71 -26.48 10.94 -13.07
C SER A 71 -25.24 11.19 -13.94
N GLN A 72 -24.49 12.27 -13.69
CA GLN A 72 -23.36 12.71 -14.52
C GLN A 72 -21.98 12.47 -13.90
N ILE A 73 -21.92 11.87 -12.70
CA ILE A 73 -20.66 11.74 -11.94
C ILE A 73 -19.56 10.95 -12.66
N ASN A 74 -19.92 10.03 -13.56
CA ASN A 74 -18.94 9.22 -14.29
C ASN A 74 -18.35 9.91 -15.52
N TYR A 75 -18.95 11.03 -15.93
CA TYR A 75 -18.43 11.86 -17.01
C TYR A 75 -17.45 12.91 -16.47
N TYR A 76 -17.77 13.52 -15.33
CA TYR A 76 -17.00 14.61 -14.73
C TYR A 76 -16.12 14.22 -13.52
N GLY A 77 -16.21 12.95 -13.08
CA GLY A 77 -15.48 12.46 -11.91
C GLY A 77 -14.00 12.19 -12.17
N ALA A 78 -13.35 11.53 -11.21
CA ALA A 78 -11.92 11.25 -11.22
C ALA A 78 -11.46 10.30 -12.36
N GLY A 79 -12.40 9.66 -13.06
CA GLY A 79 -12.12 8.89 -14.27
C GLY A 79 -13.32 8.11 -14.78
N LYS A 80 -13.28 7.74 -16.07
CA LYS A 80 -14.29 6.88 -16.69
C LYS A 80 -14.29 5.50 -16.04
N ASN A 81 -15.48 4.96 -15.76
CA ASN A 81 -15.72 3.64 -15.15
C ASN A 81 -15.23 3.46 -13.70
N LEU A 82 -14.81 4.54 -13.03
CA LEU A 82 -14.45 4.50 -11.61
C LEU A 82 -15.66 4.83 -10.72
N PHE A 83 -16.72 4.02 -10.85
CA PHE A 83 -18.05 4.32 -10.28
C PHE A 83 -18.02 4.59 -8.77
N VAL A 84 -17.30 3.76 -8.00
CA VAL A 84 -17.29 3.85 -6.55
C VAL A 84 -16.56 5.10 -6.08
N ILE A 85 -15.39 5.39 -6.64
CA ILE A 85 -14.64 6.59 -6.23
C ILE A 85 -15.30 7.88 -6.73
N ASN A 86 -15.92 7.88 -7.92
CA ASN A 86 -16.68 9.03 -8.41
C ASN A 86 -17.88 9.33 -7.49
N PHE A 87 -18.54 8.29 -6.97
CA PHE A 87 -19.61 8.45 -6.00
C PHE A 87 -19.11 9.02 -4.66
N VAL A 88 -17.98 8.51 -4.15
CA VAL A 88 -17.33 9.07 -2.94
C VAL A 88 -16.96 10.53 -3.14
N PHE A 89 -16.35 10.87 -4.28
CA PHE A 89 -15.99 12.25 -4.63
C PHE A 89 -17.23 13.14 -4.69
N TRP A 90 -18.31 12.66 -5.31
CA TRP A 90 -19.57 13.40 -5.37
C TRP A 90 -20.15 13.70 -3.99
N ILE A 91 -20.19 12.72 -3.07
CA ILE A 91 -20.64 12.97 -1.69
C ILE A 91 -19.79 14.06 -1.03
N ILE A 92 -18.47 13.97 -1.12
CA ILE A 92 -17.54 14.92 -0.51
C ILE A 92 -17.70 16.31 -1.13
N ALA A 93 -17.87 16.39 -2.45
CA ALA A 93 -18.14 17.64 -3.16
C ALA A 93 -19.44 18.30 -2.68
N LYS A 94 -20.52 17.53 -2.49
CA LYS A 94 -21.80 18.05 -1.97
C LYS A 94 -21.72 18.56 -0.53
N LEU A 95 -20.82 17.98 0.27
CA LEU A 95 -20.57 18.47 1.63
C LEU A 95 -19.72 19.75 1.67
N GLY A 96 -18.95 20.03 0.62
CA GLY A 96 -18.03 21.17 0.56
C GLY A 96 -16.79 21.03 1.45
N ILE A 97 -16.53 19.85 2.03
CA ILE A 97 -15.41 19.61 2.96
C ILE A 97 -14.41 18.66 2.30
N TYR A 98 -13.54 19.19 1.43
CA TYR A 98 -12.64 18.38 0.59
C TYR A 98 -11.60 17.59 1.39
N GLN A 99 -11.25 18.07 2.58
CA GLN A 99 -10.35 17.43 3.52
C GLN A 99 -10.84 16.06 4.01
N LEU A 100 -12.14 15.75 3.86
CA LEU A 100 -12.67 14.43 4.14
C LEU A 100 -12.07 13.35 3.22
N LEU A 101 -11.70 13.70 1.99
CA LEU A 101 -11.16 12.73 1.03
C LEU A 101 -9.85 12.08 1.53
N PRO A 102 -8.78 12.85 1.82
CA PRO A 102 -7.56 12.26 2.34
C PRO A 102 -7.80 11.69 3.74
N ALA A 103 -8.61 12.33 4.59
CA ALA A 103 -8.86 11.84 5.96
C ALA A 103 -9.49 10.44 5.97
N LEU A 104 -10.52 10.20 5.15
CA LEU A 104 -11.16 8.88 5.02
C LEU A 104 -10.21 7.85 4.40
N SER A 105 -9.52 8.21 3.33
CA SER A 105 -8.61 7.32 2.62
C SER A 105 -7.44 6.86 3.51
N VAL A 106 -6.70 7.80 4.08
CA VAL A 106 -5.49 7.52 4.86
C VAL A 106 -5.84 6.79 6.16
N SER A 107 -6.88 7.23 6.88
CA SER A 107 -7.31 6.54 8.11
C SER A 107 -7.80 5.12 7.85
N THR A 108 -8.44 4.87 6.70
CA THR A 108 -8.84 3.51 6.30
C THR A 108 -7.61 2.63 6.03
N VAL A 109 -6.65 3.12 5.25
CA VAL A 109 -5.43 2.37 4.91
C VAL A 109 -4.64 1.98 6.16
N TYR A 110 -4.35 2.97 7.02
CA TYR A 110 -3.62 2.75 8.26
C TYR A 110 -4.42 1.89 9.25
N GLY A 111 -5.73 2.12 9.36
CA GLY A 111 -6.64 1.34 10.19
C GLY A 111 -6.70 -0.13 9.81
N ILE A 112 -6.71 -0.44 8.51
CA ILE A 112 -6.68 -1.82 8.01
C ILE A 112 -5.37 -2.52 8.41
N GLY A 113 -4.22 -1.88 8.20
CA GLY A 113 -2.96 -2.50 8.59
C GLY A 113 -2.83 -2.67 10.11
N ALA A 114 -3.29 -1.69 10.89
CA ALA A 114 -3.33 -1.78 12.35
C ALA A 114 -4.26 -2.93 12.81
N TYR A 115 -5.43 -3.08 12.18
CA TYR A 115 -6.35 -4.18 12.41
C TYR A 115 -5.70 -5.53 12.11
N ILE A 116 -4.99 -5.67 10.98
CA ILE A 116 -4.28 -6.92 10.61
C ILE A 116 -3.21 -7.25 11.65
N ILE A 117 -2.43 -6.26 12.11
CA ILE A 117 -1.41 -6.44 13.15
C ILE A 117 -2.03 -6.94 14.44
N ILE A 118 -3.04 -6.22 14.96
CA ILE A 118 -3.67 -6.54 16.23
C ILE A 118 -4.34 -7.91 16.15
N ASN A 119 -5.16 -8.14 15.12
CA ASN A 119 -5.90 -9.39 14.98
C ASN A 119 -4.97 -10.59 14.74
N SER A 120 -3.91 -10.44 13.93
CA SER A 120 -2.97 -11.55 13.68
C SER A 120 -2.21 -11.98 14.94
N ARG A 121 -1.88 -11.04 15.83
CA ARG A 121 -1.22 -11.36 17.11
C ARG A 121 -2.16 -11.98 18.12
N LEU A 122 -3.40 -11.50 18.19
CA LEU A 122 -4.45 -12.12 19.02
C LEU A 122 -4.69 -13.57 18.59
N LEU A 123 -4.78 -13.84 17.29
CA LEU A 123 -4.91 -15.21 16.76
C LEU A 123 -3.69 -16.11 17.04
N GLN A 124 -2.52 -15.52 17.28
CA GLN A 124 -1.29 -16.23 17.63
C GLN A 124 -1.08 -16.35 19.15
N ASN A 125 -2.05 -15.96 19.99
CA ASN A 125 -1.94 -15.93 21.46
C ASN A 125 -0.70 -15.18 21.98
N LYS A 126 -0.28 -14.12 21.28
CA LYS A 126 0.90 -13.33 21.66
C LYS A 126 0.54 -12.19 22.58
N GLN A 127 1.45 -11.87 23.50
CA GLN A 127 1.30 -10.71 24.39
C GLN A 127 1.17 -9.41 23.59
N THR A 128 0.36 -8.50 24.15
CA THR A 128 0.05 -7.18 23.60
C THR A 128 1.20 -6.19 23.75
N ASN A 129 2.18 -6.47 24.62
CA ASN A 129 3.22 -5.51 25.01
C ASN A 129 4.11 -5.07 23.85
N ASP A 130 4.36 -5.94 22.85
CA ASP A 130 5.13 -5.59 21.66
C ASP A 130 4.27 -5.07 20.50
N MET A 131 2.92 -5.12 20.59
CA MET A 131 2.03 -4.66 19.51
C MET A 131 2.33 -3.23 19.08
N SER A 132 2.65 -2.41 20.06
CA SER A 132 3.11 -1.04 19.98
C SER A 132 4.25 -0.84 18.97
N ILE A 133 5.27 -1.71 19.02
CA ILE A 133 6.40 -1.65 18.10
C ILE A 133 5.95 -1.96 16.68
N PHE A 134 5.05 -2.93 16.48
CA PHE A 134 4.54 -3.25 15.15
C PHE A 134 3.70 -2.13 14.54
N LEU A 135 2.89 -1.44 15.34
CA LEU A 135 2.14 -0.25 14.89
C LEU A 135 3.09 0.90 14.51
N LEU A 136 4.16 1.10 15.28
CA LEU A 136 5.20 2.08 14.96
C LEU A 136 5.95 1.73 13.68
N LEU A 137 6.37 0.47 13.52
CA LEU A 137 7.06 0.00 12.32
C LEU A 137 6.17 0.12 11.08
N GLN A 138 4.88 -0.24 11.19
CA GLN A 138 3.93 -0.02 10.10
C GLN A 138 3.83 1.47 9.74
N PHE A 139 3.76 2.35 10.75
CA PHE A 139 3.71 3.78 10.54
C PHE A 139 4.94 4.31 9.79
N MET A 140 6.12 3.88 10.20
CA MET A 140 7.40 4.27 9.59
C MET A 140 7.58 3.75 8.16
N GLN A 141 7.05 2.57 7.86
CA GLN A 141 7.19 1.90 6.56
C GLN A 141 6.27 2.46 5.48
N LEU A 142 5.09 2.92 5.86
CA LEU A 142 4.11 3.47 4.93
C LEU A 142 4.44 4.92 4.63
N SER A 143 4.51 5.28 3.34
CA SER A 143 4.73 6.67 2.94
C SER A 143 3.47 7.51 3.21
N PHE A 144 3.41 8.16 4.37
CA PHE A 144 2.23 8.90 4.82
C PHE A 144 1.76 9.93 3.78
N PHE A 145 2.68 10.75 3.25
CA PHE A 145 2.38 11.73 2.21
C PHE A 145 2.08 11.08 0.86
N GLY A 146 2.78 10.00 0.49
CA GLY A 146 2.49 9.26 -0.73
C GLY A 146 1.07 8.67 -0.75
N ILE A 147 0.62 8.10 0.36
CA ILE A 147 -0.73 7.56 0.52
C ILE A 147 -1.78 8.67 0.49
N MET A 148 -1.48 9.79 1.14
CA MET A 148 -2.34 10.97 1.15
C MET A 148 -2.48 11.60 -0.24
N ASP A 149 -1.43 11.59 -1.06
CA ASP A 149 -1.49 12.11 -2.43
C ASP A 149 -2.18 11.12 -3.38
N ASN A 150 -1.95 9.81 -3.21
CA ASN A 150 -2.47 8.77 -4.09
C ASN A 150 -3.72 8.05 -3.53
N VAL A 151 -4.70 8.82 -3.05
CA VAL A 151 -5.86 8.33 -2.30
C VAL A 151 -6.62 7.18 -2.97
N ARG A 152 -6.76 7.16 -4.30
CA ARG A 152 -7.58 6.16 -4.99
C ARG A 152 -6.95 4.77 -4.96
N ASN A 153 -5.65 4.69 -5.22
CA ASN A 153 -4.96 3.43 -5.46
C ASN A 153 -4.74 2.64 -4.17
N ILE A 154 -4.09 3.27 -3.18
CA ILE A 154 -3.71 2.58 -1.95
C ILE A 154 -4.96 2.26 -1.12
N TRP A 155 -5.97 3.12 -1.15
CA TRP A 155 -7.25 2.83 -0.52
C TRP A 155 -7.90 1.59 -1.13
N ALA A 156 -7.97 1.50 -2.46
CA ALA A 156 -8.49 0.31 -3.14
C ALA A 156 -7.68 -0.96 -2.79
N PHE A 157 -6.34 -0.87 -2.81
CA PHE A 157 -5.47 -1.99 -2.46
C PHE A 157 -5.68 -2.46 -1.01
N SER A 158 -5.81 -1.53 -0.06
CA SER A 158 -6.03 -1.86 1.35
C SER A 158 -7.34 -2.61 1.58
N LEU A 159 -8.42 -2.24 0.87
CA LEU A 159 -9.71 -2.92 0.97
C LEU A 159 -9.66 -4.36 0.44
N ILE A 160 -8.93 -4.59 -0.67
CA ILE A 160 -8.71 -5.95 -1.19
C ILE A 160 -7.84 -6.76 -0.21
N ILE A 161 -6.79 -6.16 0.35
CA ILE A 161 -5.97 -6.82 1.37
C ILE A 161 -6.82 -7.25 2.57
N LEU A 162 -7.75 -6.39 3.02
CA LEU A 162 -8.70 -6.75 4.06
C LEU A 162 -9.62 -7.91 3.63
N ALA A 163 -10.09 -7.93 2.37
CA ALA A 163 -10.88 -9.03 1.83
C ALA A 163 -10.11 -10.36 1.88
N VAL A 164 -8.87 -10.35 1.39
CA VAL A 164 -7.98 -11.53 1.37
C VAL A 164 -7.67 -11.99 2.78
N TYR A 165 -7.41 -11.07 3.71
CA TYR A 165 -7.17 -11.40 5.11
C TYR A 165 -8.40 -12.04 5.77
N ARG A 166 -9.59 -11.46 5.56
CA ARG A 166 -10.86 -12.02 6.06
C ARG A 166 -11.12 -13.41 5.51
N GLU A 167 -10.89 -13.62 4.22
CA GLU A 167 -11.13 -14.90 3.56
C GLU A 167 -10.12 -15.97 4.01
N LEU A 168 -8.82 -15.66 3.96
CA LEU A 168 -7.74 -16.64 4.13
C LEU A 168 -7.35 -16.89 5.59
N ILE A 169 -7.39 -15.86 6.44
CA ILE A 169 -6.96 -15.98 7.84
C ILE A 169 -8.15 -16.13 8.78
N GLN A 170 -9.23 -15.37 8.54
CA GLN A 170 -10.41 -15.40 9.40
C GLN A 170 -11.51 -16.36 8.93
N ASN A 171 -11.34 -16.98 7.76
CA ASN A 171 -12.32 -17.86 7.13
C ASN A 171 -13.72 -17.22 6.95
N LYS A 172 -13.78 -15.89 6.82
CA LYS A 172 -15.03 -15.11 6.63
C LYS A 172 -15.29 -14.85 5.15
N ARG A 173 -16.29 -15.55 4.58
CA ARG A 173 -16.66 -15.47 3.15
C ARG A 173 -18.05 -14.85 2.89
N ASN A 174 -18.50 -13.98 3.78
CA ASN A 174 -19.82 -13.34 3.67
C ASN A 174 -19.84 -12.20 2.65
N LEU A 175 -21.03 -11.61 2.44
CA LEU A 175 -21.26 -10.51 1.49
C LEU A 175 -20.26 -9.36 1.65
N ILE A 176 -19.90 -9.01 2.89
CA ILE A 176 -18.92 -7.93 3.13
C ILE A 176 -17.56 -8.28 2.53
N THR A 177 -17.10 -9.53 2.65
CA THR A 177 -15.83 -9.96 2.03
C THR A 177 -15.91 -9.90 0.51
N ILE A 178 -17.05 -10.25 -0.09
CA ILE A 178 -17.26 -10.15 -1.55
C ILE A 178 -17.25 -8.69 -2.01
N LEU A 179 -17.95 -7.81 -1.30
CA LEU A 179 -17.95 -6.37 -1.59
C LEU A 179 -16.56 -5.75 -1.49
N LEU A 180 -15.74 -6.20 -0.54
CA LEU A 180 -14.35 -5.76 -0.39
C LEU A 180 -13.43 -6.24 -1.54
N TYR A 181 -13.82 -7.25 -2.32
CA TYR A 181 -13.13 -7.60 -3.56
C TYR A 181 -13.61 -6.79 -4.76
N ILE A 182 -14.92 -6.53 -4.84
CA ILE A 182 -15.55 -5.96 -6.04
C ILE A 182 -15.48 -4.43 -6.05
N LEU A 183 -15.87 -3.76 -4.95
CA LEU A 183 -15.96 -2.30 -4.92
C LEU A 183 -14.62 -1.59 -5.20
N PRO A 184 -13.47 -2.08 -4.68
CA PRO A 184 -12.19 -1.44 -4.96
C PRO A 184 -11.77 -1.46 -6.44
N CYS A 185 -12.22 -2.45 -7.22
CA CYS A 185 -11.99 -2.49 -8.66
C CYS A 185 -12.63 -1.31 -9.41
N PHE A 186 -13.68 -0.72 -8.83
CA PHE A 186 -14.33 0.49 -9.32
C PHE A 186 -13.82 1.77 -8.63
N MET A 187 -12.79 1.67 -7.79
CA MET A 187 -12.07 2.82 -7.25
C MET A 187 -10.79 3.10 -8.03
N HIS A 188 -10.10 2.06 -8.48
CA HIS A 188 -8.87 2.18 -9.27
C HIS A 188 -8.63 0.94 -10.14
N ASN A 189 -8.32 1.12 -11.43
CA ASN A 189 -8.18 0.00 -12.38
C ASN A 189 -7.10 -1.02 -11.99
N SER A 190 -5.98 -0.60 -11.41
CA SER A 190 -4.96 -1.56 -10.97
C SER A 190 -5.41 -2.46 -9.80
N ALA A 191 -6.53 -2.17 -9.14
CA ALA A 191 -7.07 -3.01 -8.06
C ALA A 191 -7.48 -4.40 -8.58
N PHE A 192 -7.85 -4.51 -9.86
CA PHE A 192 -8.04 -5.82 -10.51
C PHE A 192 -6.80 -6.72 -10.42
N LEU A 193 -5.59 -6.15 -10.45
CA LEU A 193 -4.36 -6.93 -10.30
C LEU A 193 -4.23 -7.53 -8.90
N MET A 194 -4.67 -6.81 -7.86
CA MET A 194 -4.68 -7.35 -6.49
C MET A 194 -5.67 -8.51 -6.34
N VAL A 195 -6.83 -8.45 -7.00
CA VAL A 195 -7.76 -9.59 -7.08
C VAL A 195 -7.10 -10.75 -7.84
N ALA A 196 -6.43 -10.47 -8.96
CA ALA A 196 -5.71 -11.48 -9.72
C ALA A 196 -4.63 -12.17 -8.88
N PHE A 197 -3.87 -11.43 -8.05
CA PHE A 197 -2.90 -12.04 -7.14
C PHE A 197 -3.52 -13.05 -6.18
N ARG A 198 -4.73 -12.79 -5.66
CA ARG A 198 -5.45 -13.77 -4.83
C ARG A 198 -5.73 -15.07 -5.60
N LEU A 199 -6.18 -14.95 -6.85
CA LEU A 199 -6.48 -16.09 -7.71
C LEU A 199 -5.21 -16.84 -8.14
N LEU A 200 -4.08 -16.15 -8.25
CA LEU A 200 -2.79 -16.70 -8.66
C LEU A 200 -2.00 -17.40 -7.54
N ILE A 201 -2.47 -17.42 -6.30
CA ILE A 201 -1.79 -18.11 -5.19
C ILE A 201 -1.44 -19.59 -5.51
N PRO A 202 -2.35 -20.42 -6.06
CA PRO A 202 -2.02 -21.81 -6.40
C PRO A 202 -0.91 -21.93 -7.44
N PHE A 203 -0.87 -21.01 -8.41
CA PHE A 203 0.19 -20.94 -9.41
C PHE A 203 1.52 -20.52 -8.78
N ALA A 204 1.50 -19.47 -7.94
CA ALA A 204 2.67 -18.97 -7.24
C ALA A 204 3.34 -20.03 -6.37
N LYS A 205 2.57 -20.95 -5.77
CA LYS A 205 3.12 -22.11 -5.02
C LYS A 205 4.03 -22.99 -5.88
N LYS A 206 3.71 -23.17 -7.15
CA LYS A 206 4.47 -24.00 -8.10
C LYS A 206 5.65 -23.24 -8.71
N THR A 207 5.49 -21.94 -8.94
CA THR A 207 6.48 -21.11 -9.66
C THR A 207 7.24 -20.13 -8.78
N LYS A 208 7.18 -20.31 -7.45
CA LYS A 208 7.78 -19.37 -6.47
C LYS A 208 9.23 -19.00 -6.77
N TYR A 209 10.08 -19.95 -7.15
CA TYR A 209 11.48 -19.66 -7.47
C TYR A 209 11.68 -18.96 -8.81
N ALA A 210 10.81 -19.22 -9.79
CA ALA A 210 10.89 -18.61 -11.12
C ALA A 210 10.38 -17.16 -11.12
N LEU A 211 9.32 -16.84 -10.37
CA LEU A 211 8.67 -15.54 -10.42
C LEU A 211 9.60 -14.36 -10.10
N PRO A 212 10.42 -14.37 -9.03
CA PRO A 212 11.39 -13.31 -8.76
C PRO A 212 12.50 -13.23 -9.80
N LEU A 213 12.88 -14.34 -10.44
CA LEU A 213 13.89 -14.32 -11.51
C LEU A 213 13.32 -13.68 -12.79
N LEU A 214 12.06 -13.96 -13.09
CA LEU A 214 11.37 -13.37 -14.24
C LEU A 214 11.26 -11.84 -14.16
N THR A 215 11.34 -11.24 -12.96
CA THR A 215 11.30 -9.77 -12.83
C THR A 215 12.47 -9.08 -13.51
N LEU A 216 13.61 -9.77 -13.68
CA LEU A 216 14.77 -9.25 -14.40
C LEU A 216 14.51 -9.07 -15.90
N PHE A 217 13.50 -9.76 -16.45
CA PHE A 217 13.17 -9.78 -17.87
C PHE A 217 11.88 -9.02 -18.20
N VAL A 218 11.27 -8.33 -17.23
CA VAL A 218 9.97 -7.64 -17.44
C VAL A 218 10.08 -6.56 -18.51
N GLY A 219 11.17 -5.79 -18.54
CA GLY A 219 11.38 -4.75 -19.54
C GLY A 219 11.41 -5.32 -20.97
N GLN A 220 12.28 -6.30 -21.20
CA GLN A 220 12.39 -7.00 -22.49
C GLN A 220 11.08 -7.71 -22.86
N GLY A 221 10.37 -8.25 -21.87
CA GLY A 221 9.06 -8.86 -22.07
C GLY A 221 8.03 -7.85 -22.58
N ILE A 222 7.97 -6.65 -22.00
CA ILE A 222 7.06 -5.58 -22.45
C ILE A 222 7.39 -5.15 -23.88
N GLU A 223 8.66 -4.94 -24.20
CA GLU A 223 9.10 -4.56 -25.56
C GLU A 223 8.74 -5.64 -26.59
N LEU A 224 9.01 -6.92 -26.28
CA LEU A 224 8.68 -8.03 -27.15
C LEU A 224 7.17 -8.15 -27.39
N LEU A 225 6.36 -8.00 -26.34
CA LEU A 225 4.90 -8.02 -26.44
C LEU A 225 4.38 -6.85 -27.27
N TYR A 226 5.00 -5.67 -27.14
CA TYR A 226 4.61 -4.48 -27.90
C TYR A 226 4.88 -4.63 -29.41
N LEU A 227 6.00 -5.25 -29.80
CA LEU A 227 6.26 -5.56 -31.22
C LEU A 227 5.19 -6.45 -31.87
N HIS A 228 4.50 -7.25 -31.05
CA HIS A 228 3.46 -8.18 -31.49
C HIS A 228 2.05 -7.75 -31.04
N LEU A 229 1.83 -6.45 -30.82
CA LEU A 229 0.58 -5.91 -30.28
C LEU A 229 -0.67 -6.40 -31.04
N ASN A 230 -0.56 -6.52 -32.36
CA ASN A 230 -1.64 -6.91 -33.26
C ASN A 230 -2.11 -8.37 -33.05
N LEU A 231 -1.34 -9.21 -32.35
CA LEU A 231 -1.73 -10.58 -32.01
C LEU A 231 -2.70 -10.65 -30.82
N PHE A 232 -2.89 -9.54 -30.10
CA PHE A 232 -3.64 -9.53 -28.86
C PHE A 232 -5.02 -8.87 -29.02
N PRO A 233 -6.05 -9.35 -28.30
CA PRO A 233 -7.32 -8.64 -28.18
C PRO A 233 -7.12 -7.20 -27.68
N MET A 234 -8.00 -6.29 -28.10
CA MET A 234 -7.87 -4.84 -27.84
C MET A 234 -7.61 -4.49 -26.36
N PHE A 235 -8.25 -5.17 -25.41
CA PHE A 235 -8.04 -4.89 -23.99
C PHE A 235 -6.62 -5.27 -23.50
N ILE A 236 -6.06 -6.38 -24.00
CA ILE A 236 -4.69 -6.80 -23.70
C ILE A 236 -3.70 -5.89 -24.43
N ALA A 237 -3.96 -5.59 -25.72
CA ALA A 237 -3.17 -4.65 -26.50
C ALA A 237 -3.06 -3.28 -25.81
N ASN A 238 -4.17 -2.75 -25.28
CA ASN A 238 -4.18 -1.49 -24.54
C ASN A 238 -3.34 -1.55 -23.25
N ALA A 239 -3.34 -2.67 -22.54
CA ALA A 239 -2.52 -2.87 -21.34
C ALA A 239 -1.02 -2.96 -21.68
N ILE A 240 -0.66 -3.66 -22.76
CA ILE A 240 0.72 -3.77 -23.27
C ILE A 240 1.21 -2.38 -23.70
N ASN A 241 0.42 -1.67 -24.52
CA ASN A 241 0.74 -0.32 -24.98
C ASN A 241 0.94 0.65 -23.80
N SER A 242 0.05 0.63 -22.80
CA SER A 242 0.19 1.45 -21.60
C SER A 242 1.48 1.13 -20.84
N SER A 243 1.82 -0.15 -20.70
CA SER A 243 3.04 -0.59 -20.02
C SER A 243 4.30 -0.16 -20.79
N TYR A 244 4.28 -0.25 -22.12
CA TYR A 244 5.37 0.21 -22.99
C TYR A 244 5.57 1.74 -22.90
N GLN A 245 4.48 2.51 -22.84
CA GLN A 245 4.54 3.96 -22.61
C GLN A 245 5.15 4.27 -21.24
N TYR A 246 4.79 3.54 -20.18
CA TYR A 246 5.40 3.73 -18.86
C TYR A 246 6.88 3.37 -18.82
N LEU A 247 7.29 2.34 -19.56
CA LEU A 247 8.70 1.94 -19.68
C LEU A 247 9.54 3.06 -20.30
N ASN A 248 9.00 3.74 -21.32
CA ASN A 248 9.69 4.79 -22.08
C ASN A 248 9.41 6.22 -21.59
N ASN A 249 8.75 6.38 -20.43
CA ASN A 249 8.30 7.68 -19.94
C ASN A 249 9.43 8.57 -19.40
N SER A 250 10.64 8.04 -19.18
CA SER A 250 11.80 8.81 -18.67
C SER A 250 12.15 10.04 -19.51
N VAL A 251 11.88 10.00 -20.81
CA VAL A 251 12.31 11.02 -21.78
C VAL A 251 11.13 11.88 -22.28
N ALA A 252 9.90 11.43 -22.06
CA ALA A 252 8.71 12.00 -22.71
C ALA A 252 7.95 13.04 -21.87
N THR A 253 8.14 13.09 -20.54
CA THR A 253 7.37 13.99 -19.66
C THR A 253 8.24 14.73 -18.65
N GLU A 254 7.85 15.97 -18.33
CA GLU A 254 8.51 16.81 -17.30
C GLU A 254 8.56 16.10 -15.94
N TRP A 255 7.48 15.41 -15.57
CA TRP A 255 7.44 14.59 -14.37
C TRP A 255 8.43 13.42 -14.42
N GLY A 256 8.51 12.72 -15.56
CA GLY A 256 9.46 11.62 -15.77
C GLY A 256 10.91 12.08 -15.59
N MET A 257 11.27 13.24 -16.16
CA MET A 257 12.60 13.84 -16.02
C MET A 257 12.89 14.28 -14.57
N LYS A 258 11.91 14.87 -13.88
CA LYS A 258 12.05 15.25 -12.46
C LYS A 258 12.26 14.03 -11.57
N VAL A 259 11.54 12.94 -11.81
CA VAL A 259 11.71 11.68 -11.06
C VAL A 259 13.09 11.07 -11.33
N ALA A 260 13.50 10.99 -12.60
CA ALA A 260 14.77 10.39 -12.99
C ALA A 260 15.98 11.15 -12.42
N SER A 261 15.91 12.48 -12.37
CA SER A 261 17.00 13.33 -11.85
C SER A 261 17.02 13.43 -10.31
N SER A 262 15.91 13.13 -9.63
CA SER A 262 15.80 13.27 -8.18
C SER A 262 16.61 12.24 -7.39
N SER A 263 17.50 12.70 -6.51
CA SER A 263 18.21 11.85 -5.56
C SER A 263 17.27 11.18 -4.55
N PHE A 264 16.16 11.84 -4.21
CA PHE A 264 15.15 11.29 -3.31
C PHE A 264 14.52 10.02 -3.89
N PHE A 265 14.02 10.07 -5.13
CA PHE A 265 13.38 8.91 -5.76
C PHE A 265 14.38 7.77 -6.03
N ARG A 266 15.63 8.09 -6.35
CA ARG A 266 16.71 7.09 -6.47
C ARG A 266 16.98 6.37 -5.16
N LEU A 267 17.10 7.11 -4.05
CA LEU A 267 17.33 6.52 -2.73
C LEU A 267 16.12 5.70 -2.25
N GLN A 268 14.90 6.25 -2.41
CA GLN A 268 13.66 5.55 -2.10
C GLN A 268 13.56 4.21 -2.86
N ARG A 269 13.87 4.21 -4.15
CA ARG A 269 13.90 3.00 -4.99
C ARG A 269 14.83 1.94 -4.40
N VAL A 270 16.07 2.31 -4.10
CA VAL A 270 17.05 1.36 -3.55
C VAL A 270 16.54 0.75 -2.26
N ILE A 271 16.05 1.56 -1.32
CA ILE A 271 15.57 1.07 -0.02
C ILE A 271 14.36 0.15 -0.17
N GLU A 272 13.36 0.53 -0.95
CA GLU A 272 12.14 -0.28 -1.15
C GLU A 272 12.46 -1.61 -1.85
N MET A 273 13.38 -1.61 -2.83
CA MET A 273 13.83 -2.82 -3.51
C MET A 273 14.64 -3.73 -2.58
N THR A 274 15.59 -3.18 -1.81
CA THR A 274 16.36 -3.95 -0.83
C THR A 274 15.45 -4.57 0.22
N MET A 275 14.46 -3.82 0.71
CA MET A 275 13.47 -4.34 1.63
C MET A 275 12.62 -5.45 1.00
N ALA A 276 12.16 -5.26 -0.24
CA ALA A 276 11.38 -6.30 -0.93
C ALA A 276 12.17 -7.61 -1.08
N ILE A 277 13.46 -7.52 -1.42
CA ILE A 277 14.35 -8.69 -1.49
C ILE A 277 14.52 -9.34 -0.11
N ALA A 278 14.80 -8.57 0.93
CA ALA A 278 14.93 -9.09 2.29
C ALA A 278 13.65 -9.81 2.77
N LEU A 279 12.48 -9.28 2.43
CA LEU A 279 11.20 -9.89 2.77
C LEU A 279 10.88 -11.14 1.94
N LEU A 280 11.32 -11.21 0.68
CA LEU A 280 11.25 -12.42 -0.13
C LEU A 280 12.15 -13.53 0.43
N ILE A 281 13.37 -13.18 0.86
CA ILE A 281 14.27 -14.13 1.54
C ILE A 281 13.60 -14.62 2.83
N LEU A 282 13.05 -13.70 3.63
CA LEU A 282 12.32 -14.07 4.85
C LEU A 282 11.16 -15.02 4.53
N PHE A 283 10.37 -14.74 3.49
CA PHE A 283 9.29 -15.61 3.04
C PHE A 283 9.79 -17.04 2.79
N TYR A 284 10.88 -17.22 2.05
CA TYR A 284 11.44 -18.55 1.76
C TYR A 284 11.86 -19.30 3.02
N LEU A 285 12.44 -18.59 4.00
CA LEU A 285 12.91 -19.18 5.25
C LEU A 285 11.77 -19.64 6.17
N ILE A 286 10.60 -18.99 6.12
CA ILE A 286 9.52 -19.25 7.09
C ILE A 286 8.33 -20.01 6.51
N GLN A 287 8.09 -19.97 5.20
CA GLN A 287 6.86 -20.50 4.59
C GLN A 287 6.63 -22.01 4.78
N ALA A 288 7.69 -22.78 5.00
CA ALA A 288 7.59 -24.23 5.15
C ALA A 288 6.94 -24.61 6.48
N ASN A 289 7.10 -23.78 7.50
CA ASN A 289 6.64 -24.02 8.86
C ASN A 289 5.25 -23.42 9.14
N MET A 290 4.77 -22.54 8.26
CA MET A 290 3.46 -21.89 8.42
C MET A 290 2.31 -22.87 8.25
N ASN A 291 1.24 -22.66 9.03
CA ASN A 291 -0.04 -23.31 8.77
C ASN A 291 -0.62 -22.87 7.41
N ASN A 292 -1.58 -23.63 6.89
CA ASN A 292 -2.10 -23.40 5.53
C ASN A 292 -2.67 -21.99 5.31
N ASP A 293 -3.37 -21.45 6.30
CA ASP A 293 -4.01 -20.14 6.25
C ASP A 293 -2.96 -19.01 6.14
N MET A 294 -2.00 -18.97 7.07
CA MET A 294 -0.89 -18.00 7.05
C MET A 294 0.02 -18.19 5.84
N LYS A 295 0.22 -19.43 5.40
CA LYS A 295 1.01 -19.74 4.21
C LYS A 295 0.33 -19.16 2.97
N ASN A 296 -0.97 -19.37 2.78
CA ASN A 296 -1.71 -18.79 1.66
C ASN A 296 -1.64 -17.27 1.67
N PHE A 297 -1.87 -16.63 2.82
CA PHE A 297 -1.74 -15.18 2.94
C PHE A 297 -0.31 -14.69 2.65
N SER A 298 0.71 -15.44 3.06
CA SER A 298 2.12 -15.12 2.77
C SER A 298 2.46 -15.29 1.29
N TYR A 299 1.82 -16.22 0.57
CA TYR A 299 1.93 -16.30 -0.90
C TYR A 299 1.27 -15.12 -1.60
N PHE A 300 0.18 -14.58 -1.06
CA PHE A 300 -0.40 -13.34 -1.54
C PHE A 300 0.56 -12.16 -1.34
N THR A 301 1.15 -12.03 -0.15
CA THR A 301 2.22 -11.04 0.12
C THR A 301 3.41 -11.21 -0.82
N PHE A 302 3.85 -12.45 -1.06
CA PHE A 302 4.92 -12.79 -1.99
C PHE A 302 4.63 -12.26 -3.40
N LEU A 303 3.43 -12.46 -3.94
CA LEU A 303 3.06 -11.95 -5.26
C LEU A 303 3.11 -10.42 -5.34
N ILE A 304 2.70 -9.72 -4.27
CA ILE A 304 2.81 -8.27 -4.20
C ILE A 304 4.30 -7.85 -4.19
N LEU A 305 5.15 -8.54 -3.42
CA LEU A 305 6.60 -8.26 -3.39
C LEU A 305 7.26 -8.53 -4.75
N VAL A 306 6.86 -9.58 -5.48
CA VAL A 306 7.31 -9.80 -6.87
C VAL A 306 6.86 -8.64 -7.76
N ALA A 307 5.65 -8.11 -7.57
CA ALA A 307 5.18 -6.95 -8.32
C ALA A 307 5.98 -5.67 -8.03
N VAL A 308 6.45 -5.48 -6.78
CA VAL A 308 7.40 -4.40 -6.44
C VAL A 308 8.65 -4.51 -7.31
N LEU A 309 9.28 -5.68 -7.35
CA LEU A 309 10.49 -5.91 -8.16
C LEU A 309 10.22 -5.76 -9.66
N ALA A 310 9.10 -6.29 -10.15
CA ALA A 310 8.70 -6.18 -11.56
C ALA A 310 8.51 -4.72 -12.00
N CYS A 311 8.00 -3.87 -11.10
CA CYS A 311 7.79 -2.45 -11.37
C CYS A 311 9.06 -1.60 -11.31
N ASN A 312 10.22 -2.18 -10.94
CA ASN A 312 11.49 -1.47 -10.91
C ASN A 312 11.95 -0.98 -12.30
N VAL A 313 11.48 -1.62 -13.37
CA VAL A 313 11.82 -1.26 -14.75
C VAL A 313 11.26 0.11 -15.15
N PHE A 314 10.22 0.60 -14.47
CA PHE A 314 9.58 1.87 -14.80
C PHE A 314 10.34 3.06 -14.19
N THR A 315 10.39 4.17 -14.92
CA THR A 315 10.95 5.43 -14.40
C THR A 315 10.05 6.03 -13.34
N ALA A 316 8.75 6.13 -13.63
CA ALA A 316 7.75 6.55 -12.67
C ALA A 316 7.70 5.53 -11.52
N PRO A 317 7.55 5.97 -10.26
CA PRO A 317 7.80 5.10 -9.13
C PRO A 317 6.62 4.17 -8.81
N HIS A 318 6.02 3.51 -9.80
CA HIS A 318 4.85 2.65 -9.60
C HIS A 318 5.08 1.51 -8.59
N TYR A 319 6.33 1.10 -8.38
CA TYR A 319 6.74 0.12 -7.38
C TYR A 319 6.31 0.51 -5.95
N TRP A 320 6.30 1.80 -5.59
CA TRP A 320 6.00 2.25 -4.23
C TRP A 320 4.56 1.91 -3.81
N ARG A 321 3.64 1.84 -4.80
CA ARG A 321 2.23 1.50 -4.58
C ARG A 321 2.08 0.05 -4.12
N TYR A 322 2.76 -0.87 -4.80
CA TYR A 322 2.81 -2.27 -4.42
C TYR A 322 3.63 -2.47 -3.14
N TYR A 323 4.68 -1.67 -2.93
CA TYR A 323 5.45 -1.69 -1.69
C TYR A 323 4.56 -1.35 -0.49
N SER A 324 3.81 -0.25 -0.58
CA SER A 324 2.87 0.16 0.46
C SER A 324 1.80 -0.90 0.73
N ALA A 325 1.26 -1.52 -0.33
CA ALA A 325 0.34 -2.65 -0.20
C ALA A 325 0.99 -3.85 0.50
N ALA A 326 2.23 -4.21 0.15
CA ALA A 326 2.96 -5.28 0.81
C ALA A 326 3.18 -5.00 2.29
N MET A 327 3.52 -3.76 2.66
CA MET A 327 3.75 -3.36 4.06
C MET A 327 2.50 -3.50 4.95
N LEU A 328 1.29 -3.51 4.39
CA LEU A 328 0.07 -3.84 5.14
C LEU A 328 -0.02 -5.34 5.47
N CYS A 329 0.56 -6.21 4.64
CA CYS A 329 0.51 -7.66 4.78
C CYS A 329 1.70 -8.24 5.55
N VAL A 330 2.89 -7.63 5.39
CA VAL A 330 4.18 -8.04 5.98
C VAL A 330 4.13 -8.30 7.49
N PRO A 331 3.37 -7.54 8.31
CA PRO A 331 3.33 -7.81 9.74
C PRO A 331 2.89 -9.24 10.10
N VAL A 332 2.08 -9.91 9.28
CA VAL A 332 1.72 -11.32 9.50
C VAL A 332 2.96 -12.23 9.42
N MET A 333 3.81 -12.01 8.41
CA MET A 333 5.06 -12.76 8.22
C MET A 333 6.09 -12.45 9.30
N ILE A 334 6.28 -11.16 9.63
CA ILE A 334 7.22 -10.75 10.67
C ILE A 334 6.76 -11.27 12.03
N ASN A 335 5.48 -11.12 12.38
CA ASN A 335 4.94 -11.69 13.61
C ASN A 335 5.20 -13.20 13.67
N TYR A 336 4.96 -13.92 12.58
CA TYR A 336 5.22 -15.36 12.52
C TYR A 336 6.72 -15.69 12.71
N SER A 337 7.64 -14.92 12.12
CA SER A 337 9.08 -15.17 12.27
C SER A 337 9.56 -15.01 13.71
N PHE A 338 8.93 -14.12 14.49
CA PHE A 338 9.17 -14.01 15.94
C PHE A 338 8.66 -15.21 16.74
N SER A 339 7.77 -16.07 16.23
CA SER A 339 7.34 -17.29 16.94
C SER A 339 8.25 -18.50 16.74
N ILE A 340 9.21 -18.44 15.82
CA ILE A 340 10.07 -19.60 15.54
C ILE A 340 11.01 -19.80 16.73
N ARG A 341 10.99 -21.01 17.33
CA ARG A 341 11.68 -21.36 18.59
C ARG A 341 13.21 -21.39 18.44
N SER A 342 13.72 -21.90 17.33
CA SER A 342 15.15 -21.94 16.98
C SER A 342 15.45 -20.99 15.83
N ARG A 343 15.50 -19.69 16.10
CA ARG A 343 15.75 -18.69 15.06
C ARG A 343 17.20 -18.76 14.59
N SER A 344 17.41 -19.06 13.30
CA SER A 344 18.74 -18.89 12.71
C SER A 344 19.19 -17.43 12.79
N LEU A 345 20.51 -17.21 12.83
CA LEU A 345 21.09 -15.87 12.79
C LEU A 345 20.54 -15.05 11.62
N THR A 346 20.33 -15.69 10.46
CA THR A 346 19.76 -15.06 9.26
C THR A 346 18.36 -14.48 9.50
N ILE A 347 17.47 -15.19 10.20
CA ILE A 347 16.12 -14.68 10.51
C ILE A 347 16.21 -13.47 11.43
N GLN A 348 17.10 -13.50 12.42
CA GLN A 348 17.30 -12.39 13.34
C GLN A 348 17.86 -11.16 12.60
N LEU A 349 18.86 -11.35 11.73
CA LEU A 349 19.40 -10.29 10.89
C LEU A 349 18.32 -9.67 10.01
N LEU A 350 17.45 -10.46 9.38
CA LEU A 350 16.34 -9.94 8.57
C LEU A 350 15.30 -9.17 9.41
N GLN A 351 15.04 -9.59 10.65
CA GLN A 351 14.18 -8.84 11.59
C GLN A 351 14.81 -7.49 11.94
N TRP A 352 16.11 -7.46 12.23
CA TRP A 352 16.84 -6.23 12.50
C TRP A 352 16.94 -5.33 11.27
N SER A 353 17.16 -5.88 10.08
CA SER A 353 17.11 -5.15 8.82
C SER A 353 15.74 -4.53 8.60
N TYR A 354 14.65 -5.24 8.91
CA TYR A 354 13.30 -4.68 8.82
C TYR A 354 13.12 -3.46 9.74
N ILE A 355 13.58 -3.55 11.00
CA ILE A 355 13.53 -2.44 11.95
C ILE A 355 14.39 -1.27 11.48
N PHE A 356 15.65 -1.53 11.10
CA PHE A 356 16.59 -0.51 10.64
C PHE A 356 16.07 0.22 9.40
N LEU A 357 15.64 -0.53 8.38
CA LEU A 357 15.09 0.05 7.15
C LEU A 357 13.77 0.79 7.41
N SER A 358 13.01 0.45 8.46
CA SER A 358 11.84 1.26 8.89
C SER A 358 12.26 2.65 9.34
N LEU A 359 13.32 2.75 10.13
CA LEU A 359 13.86 4.04 10.56
C LEU A 359 14.38 4.86 9.37
N VAL A 360 15.04 4.21 8.41
CA VAL A 360 15.49 4.88 7.18
C VAL A 360 14.30 5.36 6.34
N MET A 361 13.24 4.55 6.20
CA MET A 361 12.02 4.95 5.50
C MET A 361 11.30 6.12 6.20
N TYR A 362 11.29 6.15 7.53
CA TYR A 362 10.76 7.28 8.27
C TYR A 362 11.54 8.57 7.97
N SER A 363 12.88 8.50 7.96
CA SER A 363 13.73 9.63 7.57
C SER A 363 13.47 10.07 6.13
N LEU A 364 13.22 9.15 5.20
CA LEU A 364 12.79 9.48 3.85
C LEU A 364 11.44 10.18 3.82
N ASN A 365 10.45 9.74 4.61
CA ASN A 365 9.15 10.40 4.70
C ASN A 365 9.28 11.84 5.23
N VAL A 366 10.17 12.06 6.20
CA VAL A 366 10.52 13.41 6.69
C VAL A 366 11.19 14.23 5.58
N TRP A 367 12.13 13.66 4.83
CA TRP A 367 12.77 14.35 3.71
C TRP A 367 11.75 14.72 2.60
N SER A 368 10.86 13.80 2.25
CA SER A 368 9.77 14.04 1.30
C SER A 368 8.89 15.22 1.73
N ALA A 369 8.61 15.36 3.03
CA ALA A 369 7.85 16.49 3.58
C ALA A 369 8.56 17.85 3.44
N TYR A 370 9.88 17.86 3.26
CA TYR A 370 10.67 19.07 2.99
C TYR A 370 10.84 19.35 1.50
N SER A 371 10.96 18.31 0.66
CA SER A 371 11.23 18.45 -0.77
C SER A 371 9.97 18.62 -1.64
N SER A 372 8.78 18.48 -1.05
CA SER A 372 7.49 18.64 -1.73
C SER A 372 7.00 20.10 -1.84
N TYR A 373 7.86 21.08 -1.54
CA TYR A 373 7.60 22.52 -1.68
C TYR A 373 8.79 23.22 -2.32
#